data_AF-A0A957DJD7-F1
#
_entry.id   AF-A0A957DJD7-F1
#
_cell.length_a   1.000
_cell.length_b   1.000
_cell.length_c   1.000
_cell.angle_alpha   90.00
_cell.angle_beta   90.00
_cell.angle_gamma   90.00
#
_symmetry.space_group_name_H-M   'P 1'
#
loop_
_entity.id
_entity.type
_entity.pdbx_description
1 polymer ?
#
loop_
_entity_poly.entity_id
_entity_poly.type
_entity_poly.pdbx_seq_one_letter_code
_entity_poly.pdbx_strand_id
1 'polypeptide(L)' 'MLGVLAKIPAYQLYRRFGWPQTLPVNITLSPSPKCNSRCLTCNIWMKRENELTLDEWDKVLASLGPAPY' A
#
# COMPACT_ATOMS: atom_id res chain seq x y z
N MET A 1 2.23 -10.13 -19.65
CA MET A 1 2.47 -8.70 -19.97
C MET A 1 1.25 -7.98 -20.57
N LEU A 2 0.46 -8.60 -21.47
CA LEU A 2 -0.78 -8.00 -22.03
C LEU A 2 -1.80 -7.53 -20.97
N GLY A 3 -1.93 -8.25 -19.85
CA GLY A 3 -2.87 -7.89 -18.78
C GLY A 3 -2.55 -6.57 -18.05
N VAL A 4 -1.29 -6.13 -18.03
CA VAL A 4 -0.91 -4.85 -17.40
C VAL A 4 -1.23 -3.67 -18.33
N LEU A 5 -0.95 -3.83 -19.63
CA LEU A 5 -1.30 -2.84 -20.65
C LEU A 5 -2.81 -2.58 -20.70
N ALA A 6 -3.63 -3.62 -20.53
CA ALA A 6 -5.09 -3.50 -20.46
C ALA A 6 -5.59 -2.70 -19.23
N LYS A 7 -4.81 -2.62 -18.14
CA LYS A 7 -5.17 -1.85 -16.93
C LYS A 7 -4.84 -0.35 -17.05
N ILE A 8 -3.99 0.05 -17.99
CA ILE A 8 -3.60 1.46 -18.20
C ILE A 8 -4.79 2.39 -18.43
N PRO A 9 -5.75 2.11 -19.34
CA PRO A 9 -6.91 2.99 -19.53
C PRO A 9 -7.76 3.10 -18.27
N ALA A 10 -7.91 2.02 -17.49
CA ALA A 10 -8.64 2.06 -16.22
C ALA A 10 -7.97 3.00 -15.20
N TYR A 11 -6.64 2.98 -15.11
CA TYR A 11 -5.89 3.92 -14.26
C TYR A 11 -6.00 5.38 -14.74
N GLN A 12 -6.02 5.63 -16.05
CA GLN A 12 -6.21 6.97 -16.61
C GLN A 12 -7.61 7.51 -16.33
N LEU A 13 -8.65 6.67 -16.47
CA LEU A 13 -10.03 7.02 -16.12
C LEU A 13 -10.18 7.26 -14.62
N TYR A 14 -9.62 6.41 -13.77
CA TYR A 14 -9.63 6.62 -12.31
C TYR A 14 -8.98 7.95 -11.94
N ARG A 15 -7.82 8.28 -12.53
CA ARG A 15 -7.13 9.55 -12.26
C ARG A 15 -7.90 10.79 -12.72
N ARG A 16 -8.69 10.68 -13.79
CA ARG A 16 -9.38 11.83 -14.41
C ARG A 16 -10.83 12.01 -13.97
N PHE A 17 -11.53 10.92 -13.69
CA PHE A 17 -12.97 10.91 -13.37
C PHE A 17 -13.26 10.32 -11.98
N GLY A 18 -12.26 9.78 -11.26
CA GLY A 18 -12.45 9.15 -9.95
C GLY A 18 -13.07 7.76 -10.01
N TRP A 19 -13.32 7.22 -11.21
CA TRP A 19 -13.97 5.93 -11.44
C TRP A 19 -13.37 5.22 -12.67
N PRO A 20 -13.22 3.89 -12.65
CA PRO A 20 -13.49 2.94 -11.56
C PRO A 20 -12.41 2.98 -10.46
N GLN A 21 -12.80 2.79 -9.19
CA GLN A 21 -11.84 2.70 -8.09
C GLN A 21 -10.93 1.48 -8.27
N THR A 22 -9.66 1.74 -8.54
CA THR A 22 -8.63 0.72 -8.75
C THR A 22 -7.53 0.90 -7.73
N LEU A 23 -7.02 -0.21 -7.19
CA LEU A 23 -5.87 -0.19 -6.27
C LEU A 23 -4.62 0.33 -6.99
N PRO A 24 -3.77 1.12 -6.31
CA PRO A 24 -2.55 1.64 -6.90
C PRO A 24 -1.62 0.50 -7.32
N VAL A 25 -0.81 0.77 -8.35
CA VAL A 25 0.14 -0.22 -8.91
C VAL A 25 1.21 -0.63 -7.89
N ASN A 26 1.56 0.27 -6.96
CA ASN A 26 2.53 0.03 -5.90
C ASN A 26 1.94 0.46 -4.55
N ILE A 27 2.12 -0.38 -3.54
CA ILE A 27 1.71 -0.13 -2.16
C ILE A 27 2.96 -0.24 -1.28
N THR A 28 3.33 0.87 -0.63
CA THR A 28 4.40 0.87 0.36
C THR A 28 3.80 0.64 1.74
N LEU A 29 4.19 -0.44 2.39
CA LEU A 29 3.75 -0.78 3.74
C LEU A 29 4.84 -0.43 4.76
N SER A 30 4.43 0.22 5.85
CA SER A 30 5.27 0.42 7.04
C SER A 30 4.70 -0.45 8.16
N PRO A 31 5.32 -1.61 8.48
CA PRO A 31 4.70 -2.57 9.38
C PRO A 31 4.69 -2.11 10.84
N SER A 32 5.67 -1.29 11.22
CA SER A 32 5.79 -0.73 12.57
C SER A 32 6.54 0.59 12.54
N PRO A 33 6.12 1.58 13.36
CA PRO A 33 6.88 2.81 13.60
C PRO A 33 8.04 2.62 14.59
N LYS A 34 8.15 1.46 15.26
CA LYS A 34 9.17 1.21 16.28
C LYS A 34 10.54 1.05 15.62
N CYS A 35 11.39 2.05 15.82
CA CYS A 35 12.78 2.01 15.40
C CYS A 35 13.68 2.43 16.55
N ASN A 36 14.70 1.64 16.83
CA ASN A 36 15.71 1.94 17.86
C ASN A 36 16.66 3.07 17.42
N SER A 37 16.78 3.30 16.12
CA SER A 37 17.65 4.31 15.55
C SER A 37 16.96 5.67 15.48
N ARG A 38 17.63 6.71 16.01
CA ARG A 38 17.15 8.10 15.94
C ARG A 38 17.73 8.85 14.75
N CYS A 39 17.48 8.33 13.55
CA CYS A 39 17.98 8.93 12.32
C CYS A 39 17.34 10.30 12.08
N LEU A 40 18.15 11.29 11.70
CA LEU A 40 17.72 12.67 11.40
C LEU A 40 16.85 12.78 10.13
N THR A 41 16.96 11.80 9.23
CA THR A 41 16.30 11.81 7.92
C THR A 41 14.97 11.07 7.92
N CYS A 42 14.89 9.88 8.51
CA CYS A 42 13.66 9.07 8.47
C CYS A 42 12.63 9.49 9.52
N ASN A 43 13.10 9.90 10.72
CA ASN A 43 12.25 10.39 11.81
C ASN A 43 11.10 9.45 12.22
N ILE A 44 11.15 8.17 11.84
CA ILE A 44 10.06 7.21 12.07
C ILE A 44 9.83 6.93 13.56
N TRP A 45 10.90 6.98 14.35
CA TRP A 45 10.86 6.81 15.81
C TRP A 45 9.99 7.85 16.53
N MET A 46 9.69 8.99 15.89
CA MET A 46 8.78 10.00 16.44
C MET A 46 7.31 9.68 16.20
N LYS A 47 6.98 8.76 15.28
CA LYS A 47 5.60 8.36 15.02
C LYS A 47 5.07 7.52 16.17
N ARG A 48 3.85 7.85 16.61
CA ARG A 48 3.08 7.10 17.60
C ARG A 48 1.76 6.70 16.97
N GLU A 49 1.77 5.55 16.30
CA GLU A 49 0.60 4.92 15.70
C GLU A 49 0.37 3.57 16.37
N ASN A 50 -0.91 3.16 16.43
CA ASN A 50 -1.26 1.84 16.94
C ASN A 50 -0.84 0.80 15.90
N GLU A 51 -0.05 -0.18 16.34
CA GLU A 51 0.33 -1.31 15.49
C GLU A 51 -0.87 -2.23 15.30
N LEU A 52 -1.05 -2.72 14.07
CA LEU A 52 -1.98 -3.79 13.79
C LEU A 52 -1.46 -5.08 14.43
N THR A 53 -2.39 -5.88 14.95
CA THR A 53 -2.12 -7.25 15.36
C THR A 53 -1.80 -8.13 14.15
N LEU A 54 -1.20 -9.30 14.37
CA LEU A 54 -0.91 -10.25 13.29
C LEU A 54 -2.18 -10.65 12.52
N ASP A 55 -3.27 -10.92 13.24
CA ASP A 55 -4.55 -11.29 12.63
C ASP A 55 -5.15 -10.16 11.77
N GLU A 56 -4.95 -8.90 12.16
CA GLU A 56 -5.39 -7.75 11.38
C GLU A 56 -4.53 -7.57 10.13
N TRP A 57 -3.21 -7.78 10.24
CA TRP A 57 -2.32 -7.79 9.09
C TRP A 57 -2.72 -8.85 8.07
N ASP A 58 -3.03 -10.07 8.52
CA ASP A 58 -3.47 -11.15 7.64
C ASP A 58 -4.75 -10.79 6.88
N LYS A 59 -5.73 -10.17 7.56
CA LYS A 59 -6.96 -9.68 6.91
C LYS A 59 -6.69 -8.58 5.90
N VAL A 60 -5.83 -7.61 6.23
CA VAL A 60 -5.48 -6.50 5.32
C VAL A 60 -4.77 -7.03 4.08
N LEU A 61 -3.73 -7.85 4.25
CA LEU A 61 -2.98 -8.43 3.13
C LEU A 61 -3.86 -9.32 2.26
N ALA A 62 -4.76 -10.12 2.85
CA ALA A 62 -5.73 -10.92 2.08
C ALA A 62 -6.70 -10.05 1.25
N SER A 63 -7.11 -8.89 1.77
CA SER A 63 -8.02 -7.97 1.06
C SER A 63 -7.38 -7.27 -0.14
N LEU A 64 -6.05 -7.18 -0.20
CA LEU A 64 -5.32 -6.64 -1.36
C LEU A 64 -5.38 -7.59 -2.57
N GLY A 65 -5.73 -8.85 -2.35
CA GLY A 65 -5.80 -9.87 -3.40
C GLY A 65 -4.44 -10.40 -3.83
N PRO A 66 -4.41 -11.32 -4.80
CA PRO A 66 -3.18 -11.92 -5.28
C PRO A 66 -2.31 -10.88 -6.01
N ALA A 67 -1.02 -10.84 -5.67
CA ALA A 67 -0.05 -10.08 -6.44
C ALA A 67 -0.01 -10.62 -7.89
N PRO A 68 0.10 -9.75 -8.90
CA PRO A 68 0.07 -10.17 -10.31
C PRO A 68 1.36 -10.87 -10.79
N TYR A 69 2.18 -11.43 -9.90
CA TYR A 69 3.40 -12.20 -10.16
C TYR A 69 3.71 -13.13 -8.99
#